data_AF-A0A1F9YLC3-F1
#
_entry.id   AF-A0A1F9YLC3-F1
#
_cell.length_a   1.000
_cell.length_b   1.000
_cell.length_c   1.000
_cell.angle_alpha   90.00
_cell.angle_beta   90.00
_cell.angle_gamma   90.00
#
_symmetry.space_group_name_H-M   'P 1'
#
loop_
_entity.id
_entity.type
_entity.pdbx_description
1 polymer ?
#
loop_
_entity_poly.entity_id
_entity_poly.type
_entity_poly.pdbx_seq_one_letter_code
_entity_poly.pdbx_strand_id
1 'polypeptide(L)'
;MSYRVKRIDPYWMTNPALPIVAVVGVLVALVAVQRGMFPVAIIGAVVGGLAVFLSTKPAVSAVLGTLGLLGGLTTFLIVPNSQNAAMTIPLRLLSTVLFTLFYTVLMDGVVLLIAVLYNLFSGAIGLGGLSLDLEDEGESEA
;
A
#
# COMPACT_ATOMS: atom_id res chain seq x y z
N MET A 1 4.72 1.63 34.89
CA MET A 1 3.87 0.82 33.96
C MET A 1 4.53 0.77 32.58
N SER A 2 4.77 -0.42 32.01
CA SER A 2 5.36 -0.52 30.66
C SER A 2 4.33 -0.10 29.60
N TYR A 3 4.48 1.09 29.02
CA TYR A 3 3.63 1.51 27.91
C TYR A 3 4.25 0.98 26.61
N ARG A 4 3.72 -0.13 26.09
CA ARG A 4 4.05 -0.53 24.72
C ARG A 4 3.46 0.52 23.80
N VAL A 5 4.32 1.22 23.05
CA VAL A 5 3.91 2.04 21.91
C VAL A 5 2.92 1.22 21.10
N LYS A 6 1.69 1.74 20.98
CA LYS A 6 0.58 1.07 20.30
C LYS A 6 1.10 0.63 18.94
N ARG A 7 1.14 -0.69 18.69
CA ARG A 7 1.56 -1.23 17.40
C ARG A 7 0.83 -0.44 16.31
N ILE A 8 1.53 -0.13 15.22
CA ILE A 8 0.86 0.32 14.01
C ILE A 8 0.03 -0.89 13.56
N ASP A 9 -1.14 -1.08 14.14
CA ASP A 9 -2.03 -2.19 13.84
C ASP A 9 -2.59 -1.90 12.46
N PRO A 10 -2.12 -2.63 11.43
CA PRO A 10 -2.65 -2.48 10.09
C PRO A 10 -4.02 -3.15 10.08
N TYR A 11 -4.91 -2.74 9.18
CA TYR A 11 -6.31 -3.18 9.19
C TYR A 11 -6.46 -4.71 9.03
N TRP A 12 -5.41 -5.40 8.57
CA TRP A 12 -5.35 -6.86 8.49
C TRP A 12 -5.36 -7.59 9.83
N MET A 13 -5.13 -6.94 10.99
CA MET A 13 -5.23 -7.66 12.28
C MET A 13 -6.69 -7.95 12.60
N THR A 14 -7.59 -7.09 12.14
CA THR A 14 -9.04 -7.31 12.18
C THR A 14 -9.49 -8.29 11.09
N ASN A 15 -8.83 -8.28 9.92
CA ASN A 15 -9.17 -9.11 8.77
C ASN A 15 -7.92 -9.79 8.16
N PRO A 16 -7.41 -10.88 8.77
CA PRO A 16 -6.16 -11.53 8.35
C PRO A 16 -6.23 -12.22 6.98
N ALA A 17 -7.43 -12.36 6.43
CA ALA A 17 -7.62 -12.90 5.08
C ALA A 17 -7.21 -11.90 3.97
N LEU A 18 -7.26 -10.58 4.22
CA LEU A 18 -7.03 -9.59 3.17
C LEU A 18 -5.62 -9.64 2.54
N PRO A 19 -4.51 -9.79 3.31
CA PRO A 19 -3.18 -9.95 2.73
C PRO A 19 -3.06 -11.22 1.90
N ILE A 20 -3.71 -12.31 2.34
CA ILE A 20 -3.70 -13.59 1.62
C ILE A 20 -4.43 -13.43 0.28
N VAL A 21 -5.62 -12.82 0.29
CA VAL A 21 -6.40 -12.54 -0.93
C VAL A 21 -5.62 -11.62 -1.87
N ALA A 22 -4.91 -10.61 -1.35
CA ALA A 22 -4.05 -9.73 -2.15
C ALA A 22 -2.94 -10.51 -2.85
N VAL A 23 -2.19 -11.34 -2.11
CA VAL A 23 -1.10 -12.16 -2.67
C VAL A 23 -1.63 -13.16 -3.69
N VAL A 24 -2.69 -13.89 -3.35
CA VAL A 24 -3.28 -14.89 -4.26
C VAL A 24 -3.83 -14.22 -5.52
N GLY A 25 -4.52 -13.08 -5.40
CA GLY A 25 -5.04 -12.32 -6.54
C GLY A 25 -3.93 -11.90 -7.50
N VAL A 26 -2.83 -11.35 -6.98
CA VAL A 26 -1.65 -10.97 -7.78
C VAL A 26 -1.00 -12.18 -8.44
N LEU A 27 -0.80 -13.28 -7.71
CA LEU A 27 -0.21 -14.51 -8.27
C LEU A 27 -1.07 -15.10 -9.39
N VAL A 28 -2.40 -15.17 -9.19
CA VAL A 28 -3.34 -15.62 -10.22
C VAL A 28 -3.27 -14.70 -11.44
N ALA A 29 -3.19 -13.39 -11.25
CA ALA A 29 -3.07 -12.44 -12.33
C ALA A 29 -1.79 -12.69 -13.16
N LEU A 30 -0.64 -12.83 -12.49
CA LEU A 30 0.65 -13.05 -13.14
C LEU A 30 0.68 -14.37 -13.92
N VAL A 31 0.19 -15.46 -13.33
CA VAL A 31 0.11 -16.78 -13.99
C VAL A 31 -0.84 -16.74 -15.19
N ALA A 32 -1.99 -16.07 -15.06
CA ALA A 32 -2.96 -15.95 -16.13
C ALA A 32 -2.43 -15.13 -17.32
N VAL A 33 -1.65 -14.06 -17.06
CA VAL A 33 -0.96 -13.29 -18.12
C VAL A 33 0.02 -14.18 -18.87
N GLN A 34 0.85 -14.97 -18.17
CA GLN A 34 1.79 -15.89 -18.81
C GLN A 34 1.12 -16.95 -19.69
N ARG A 35 -0.13 -17.31 -19.37
CA ARG A 35 -0.92 -18.29 -20.12
C ARG A 35 -1.84 -17.67 -21.18
N GLY A 36 -1.78 -16.36 -21.40
CA GLY A 36 -2.66 -15.65 -22.34
C GLY A 36 -4.14 -15.63 -21.92
N MET A 37 -4.46 -15.96 -20.67
CA MET A 37 -5.82 -15.99 -20.13
C MET A 37 -6.24 -14.62 -19.62
N PHE A 38 -6.36 -13.64 -20.52
CA PHE A 38 -6.61 -12.24 -20.16
C PHE A 38 -7.83 -12.00 -19.26
N PRO A 39 -8.99 -12.67 -19.43
CA PRO A 39 -10.13 -12.46 -18.51
C PRO A 39 -9.79 -12.85 -17.07
N VAL A 40 -9.08 -13.95 -16.86
CA VAL A 40 -8.65 -14.41 -15.53
C VAL A 40 -7.58 -13.49 -14.96
N ALA A 41 -6.69 -12.98 -15.80
CA ALA A 41 -5.68 -12.00 -15.40
C ALA A 41 -6.32 -10.70 -14.86
N ILE A 42 -7.33 -10.18 -15.56
CA ILE A 42 -8.06 -8.98 -15.14
C ILE A 42 -8.76 -9.22 -13.80
N ILE A 43 -9.46 -10.34 -13.65
CA ILE A 43 -10.15 -10.69 -12.40
C ILE A 43 -9.15 -10.78 -11.24
N GLY A 44 -8.02 -11.48 -11.43
CA GLY A 44 -6.96 -11.59 -10.42
C GLY A 44 -6.38 -10.22 -10.03
N ALA A 45 -6.12 -9.35 -11.01
CA ALA A 45 -5.59 -8.02 -10.77
C ALA A 45 -6.58 -7.13 -10.00
N VAL A 46 -7.87 -7.18 -10.35
CA VAL A 46 -8.93 -6.42 -9.65
C VAL A 46 -9.08 -6.90 -8.22
N VAL A 47 -9.15 -8.21 -8.00
CA VAL A 47 -9.25 -8.81 -6.66
C VAL A 47 -8.03 -8.45 -5.82
N GLY A 48 -6.83 -8.58 -6.38
CA GLY A 48 -5.58 -8.23 -5.71
C GLY A 48 -5.53 -6.75 -5.33
N GLY A 49 -5.88 -5.85 -6.26
CA GLY A 49 -5.89 -4.41 -6.01
C GLY A 49 -6.91 -3.98 -4.96
N LEU A 50 -8.12 -4.53 -4.99
CA LEU A 50 -9.15 -4.27 -3.97
C LEU A 50 -8.70 -4.77 -2.60
N ALA A 51 -8.10 -5.96 -2.52
CA ALA A 51 -7.62 -6.51 -1.26
C ALA A 51 -6.48 -5.65 -0.67
N VAL A 52 -5.57 -5.14 -1.50
CA VAL A 52 -4.53 -4.18 -1.07
C VAL A 52 -5.16 -2.91 -0.53
N PHE A 53 -6.07 -2.28 -1.27
CA PHE A 53 -6.73 -1.05 -0.87
C PHE A 53 -7.54 -1.19 0.44
N LEU A 54 -8.20 -2.33 0.64
CA LEU A 54 -8.95 -2.59 1.88
C LEU A 54 -8.03 -2.95 3.06
N SER A 55 -6.79 -3.35 2.80
CA SER A 55 -5.81 -3.67 3.85
C SER A 55 -5.12 -2.42 4.40
N THR A 56 -5.09 -1.33 3.64
CA THR A 56 -4.46 -0.07 4.03
C THR A 56 -5.44 0.84 4.78
N LYS A 57 -4.89 1.73 5.61
CA LYS A 57 -5.71 2.75 6.30
C LYS A 57 -6.14 3.81 5.28
N PRO A 58 -7.41 4.25 5.27
CA PRO A 58 -7.92 5.22 4.29
C PRO A 58 -7.08 6.50 4.18
N ALA A 59 -6.52 6.97 5.31
CA ALA A 59 -5.66 8.14 5.33
C ALA A 59 -4.34 7.95 4.55
N VAL A 60 -3.74 6.76 4.61
CA VAL A 60 -2.48 6.45 3.90
C VAL A 60 -2.75 6.37 2.40
N SER A 61 -3.78 5.63 1.99
CA SER A 61 -4.19 5.53 0.59
C SER A 61 -4.61 6.88 0.01
N ALA A 62 -5.26 7.75 0.79
CA ALA A 62 -5.61 9.11 0.35
C ALA A 62 -4.37 9.99 0.10
N VAL A 63 -3.37 9.92 0.98
CA VAL A 63 -2.09 10.64 0.79
C VAL A 63 -1.38 10.12 -0.46
N LEU A 64 -1.25 8.80 -0.61
CA LEU A 64 -0.61 8.19 -1.78
C LEU A 64 -1.40 8.46 -3.07
N GLY A 65 -2.73 8.51 -3.02
CA GLY A 65 -3.58 8.93 -4.12
C GLY A 65 -3.36 10.38 -4.52
N THR A 66 -3.22 11.28 -3.54
CA THR A 66 -2.94 12.69 -3.82
C THR A 66 -1.56 12.87 -4.46
N LEU A 67 -0.55 12.15 -3.97
CA LEU A 67 0.79 12.14 -4.56
C LEU A 67 0.80 11.54 -5.97
N GLY A 68 0.07 10.44 -6.17
CA GLY A 68 -0.11 9.82 -7.50
C GLY A 68 -0.80 10.78 -8.48
N LEU A 69 -1.80 11.52 -8.02
CA LEU A 69 -2.51 12.52 -8.81
C LEU A 69 -1.60 13.68 -9.20
N LEU A 70 -0.84 14.23 -8.25
CA LEU A 70 0.14 15.28 -8.53
C LEU A 70 1.21 14.79 -9.52
N GLY A 71 1.71 13.57 -9.35
CA GLY A 71 2.65 12.95 -10.27
C GLY A 71 2.06 12.81 -11.67
N GLY A 72 0.86 12.24 -11.78
CA GLY A 72 0.16 12.05 -13.06
C GLY A 72 -0.19 13.36 -13.76
N LEU A 73 -0.65 14.38 -13.03
CA LEU A 73 -0.87 15.72 -13.58
C LEU A 73 0.43 16.31 -14.12
N THR A 74 1.51 16.19 -13.35
CA THR A 74 2.82 16.71 -13.76
C THR A 74 3.34 16.02 -15.01
N THR A 75 3.27 14.68 -15.06
CA THR A 75 3.81 13.86 -16.16
C THR A 75 3.01 13.94 -17.45
N PHE A 76 1.68 14.06 -17.39
CA PHE A 76 0.83 14.01 -18.59
C PHE A 76 0.30 15.37 -19.03
N LEU A 77 0.18 16.36 -18.13
CA LEU A 77 -0.44 17.66 -18.43
C LEU A 77 0.51 18.85 -18.28
N ILE A 78 1.25 18.95 -17.17
CA ILE A 78 2.07 20.15 -16.88
C ILE A 78 3.38 20.12 -17.66
N VAL A 79 4.11 19.01 -17.58
CA VAL A 79 5.43 18.83 -18.24
C VAL A 79 5.44 17.52 -19.02
N PRO A 80 4.65 17.42 -20.11
CA PRO A 80 4.62 16.21 -20.91
C PRO A 80 5.94 16.00 -21.66
N ASN A 81 6.46 14.78 -21.63
CA ASN A 81 7.56 14.38 -22.50
C ASN A 81 7.09 14.27 -23.97
N SER A 82 8.01 14.04 -24.92
CA SER A 82 7.69 13.96 -26.35
C SER A 82 6.65 12.88 -26.69
N GLN A 83 6.61 11.78 -25.95
CA GLN A 83 5.64 10.69 -26.15
C GLN A 83 4.23 11.12 -25.70
N ASN A 84 4.13 11.74 -24.52
CA ASN A 84 2.88 12.23 -23.96
C ASN A 84 2.37 13.46 -24.74
N ALA A 85 3.28 14.28 -25.28
CA ALA A 85 2.96 15.47 -26.05
C ALA A 85 2.19 15.16 -27.35
N ALA A 86 2.40 13.98 -27.94
CA ALA A 86 1.65 13.53 -29.11
C ALA A 86 0.21 13.08 -28.78
N MET A 87 -0.10 12.84 -27.50
CA MET A 87 -1.42 12.36 -27.06
C MET A 87 -2.43 13.53 -27.02
N THR A 88 -3.68 13.23 -27.37
CA THR A 88 -4.80 14.18 -27.21
C THR A 88 -5.09 14.44 -25.73
N ILE A 89 -5.68 15.60 -25.41
CA ILE A 89 -5.99 15.98 -24.02
C ILE A 89 -6.84 14.93 -23.27
N PRO A 90 -7.91 14.36 -23.87
CA PRO A 90 -8.69 13.31 -23.20
C PRO A 90 -7.86 12.07 -22.85
N LEU A 91 -6.93 11.69 -23.74
CA LEU A 91 -6.07 10.55 -23.51
C LEU A 91 -5.04 10.82 -22.40
N ARG A 92 -4.53 12.06 -22.31
CA ARG A 92 -3.66 12.49 -21.19
C ARG A 92 -4.39 12.46 -19.85
N LEU A 93 -5.63 12.94 -19.80
CA LEU A 93 -6.46 12.87 -18.59
C LEU A 93 -6.73 11.43 -18.17
N LEU A 94 -7.06 10.54 -19.11
CA LEU A 94 -7.21 9.11 -18.84
C LEU A 94 -5.91 8.51 -18.28
N SER A 95 -4.77 8.80 -18.90
CA SER A 95 -3.46 8.35 -18.42
C SER A 95 -3.14 8.88 -17.02
N THR A 96 -3.47 10.13 -16.70
CA THR A 96 -3.32 10.68 -15.34
C THR A 96 -4.14 9.89 -14.33
N VAL A 97 -5.40 9.58 -14.63
CA VAL A 97 -6.28 8.79 -13.74
C VAL A 97 -5.74 7.38 -13.54
N LEU A 98 -5.36 6.71 -14.63
CA LEU A 98 -4.79 5.35 -14.57
C LEU A 98 -3.47 5.33 -13.80
N PHE A 99 -2.58 6.28 -14.05
CA PHE A 99 -1.33 6.42 -13.32
C PHE A 99 -1.59 6.62 -11.82
N THR A 100 -2.52 7.50 -11.47
CA THR A 100 -2.89 7.76 -10.07
C THR A 100 -3.36 6.47 -9.41
N LEU A 101 -4.30 5.76 -10.04
CA LEU A 101 -4.85 4.50 -9.53
C LEU A 101 -3.73 3.45 -9.31
N PHE A 102 -2.90 3.22 -10.31
CA PHE A 102 -1.81 2.23 -10.22
C PHE A 102 -0.76 2.65 -9.20
N TYR A 103 -0.40 3.92 -9.15
CA TYR A 103 0.54 4.44 -8.16
C TYR A 103 0.04 4.19 -6.74
N THR A 104 -1.22 4.54 -6.44
CA THR A 104 -1.81 4.32 -5.12
C THR A 104 -1.80 2.85 -4.73
N VAL A 105 -2.30 1.97 -5.60
CA VAL A 105 -2.38 0.53 -5.32
C VAL A 105 -0.99 -0.08 -5.14
N LEU A 106 -0.03 0.28 -5.98
CA LEU A 106 1.34 -0.23 -5.86
C LEU A 106 2.01 0.26 -4.58
N MET A 107 1.89 1.54 -4.26
CA MET A 107 2.49 2.11 -3.05
C MET A 107 1.82 1.57 -1.78
N ASP A 108 0.50 1.40 -1.79
CA ASP A 108 -0.23 0.71 -0.72
C ASP A 108 0.31 -0.73 -0.54
N GLY A 109 0.52 -1.45 -1.64
CA GLY A 109 1.13 -2.78 -1.64
C GLY A 109 2.54 -2.79 -1.01
N VAL A 110 3.37 -1.79 -1.31
CA VAL A 110 4.71 -1.64 -0.72
C VAL A 110 4.63 -1.35 0.78
N VAL A 111 3.75 -0.42 1.20
CA VAL A 111 3.54 -0.10 2.62
C VAL A 111 3.07 -1.33 3.39
N LEU A 112 2.15 -2.11 2.81
CA LEU A 112 1.72 -3.39 3.35
C LEU A 112 2.91 -4.35 3.45
N LEU A 113 3.71 -4.53 2.41
CA LEU A 113 4.87 -5.42 2.48
C LEU A 113 5.83 -5.01 3.62
N ILE A 114 6.14 -3.73 3.74
CA ILE A 114 7.01 -3.21 4.80
C ILE A 114 6.40 -3.46 6.19
N ALA A 115 5.09 -3.23 6.34
CA ALA A 115 4.41 -3.50 7.60
C ALA A 115 4.39 -5.00 7.94
N VAL A 116 4.28 -5.91 6.95
CA VAL A 116 4.38 -7.36 7.17
C VAL A 116 5.77 -7.70 7.67
N LEU A 117 6.81 -7.20 6.98
CA LEU A 117 8.20 -7.43 7.37
C LEU A 117 8.48 -6.90 8.77
N TYR A 118 8.08 -5.66 9.09
CA TYR A 118 8.24 -5.09 10.42
C TYR A 118 7.58 -5.95 11.50
N ASN A 119 6.34 -6.42 11.28
CA ASN A 119 5.65 -7.28 12.22
C ASN A 119 6.29 -8.67 12.36
N LEU A 120 6.81 -9.23 11.27
CA LEU A 120 7.53 -10.50 11.29
C LEU A 120 8.81 -10.39 12.15
N PHE A 121 9.63 -9.35 11.91
CA PHE A 121 10.87 -9.14 12.66
C PHE A 121 10.64 -8.75 14.13
N SER A 122 9.67 -7.88 14.41
CA SER A 122 9.35 -7.45 15.77
C SER A 122 8.61 -8.52 16.59
N GLY A 123 7.81 -9.38 15.94
CA GLY A 123 7.01 -10.42 16.59
C GLY A 123 7.71 -11.77 16.72
N ALA A 124 8.37 -12.26 15.67
CA ALA A 124 8.95 -13.60 15.65
C ALA A 124 10.40 -13.64 16.14
N ILE A 125 11.16 -12.56 15.94
CA ILE A 125 12.62 -12.54 16.21
C ILE A 125 12.93 -11.70 17.47
N GLY A 126 11.94 -11.05 18.08
CA GLY A 126 12.12 -10.27 19.30
C GLY A 126 12.97 -8.99 19.10
N LEU A 127 13.29 -8.63 17.85
CA LEU A 127 14.01 -7.40 17.48
C LEU A 127 13.07 -6.17 17.49
N GLY A 128 12.09 -6.15 18.39
CA GLY A 128 11.10 -5.08 18.50
C GLY A 128 11.77 -3.75 18.84
N GLY A 129 11.66 -2.78 17.93
CA GLY A 129 12.21 -1.43 18.09
C GLY A 129 11.50 -0.66 19.20
N LEU A 130 12.29 -0.25 20.21
CA LEU A 130 11.95 0.62 21.35
C LEU A 130 10.86 0.10 22.31
N SER A 131 11.29 -0.59 23.37
CA SER A 131 10.55 -0.61 24.64
C SER A 131 10.91 0.65 25.43
N LEU A 132 9.97 1.57 25.60
CA LEU A 132 10.10 2.62 26.59
C LEU A 132 9.67 2.04 27.93
N ASP A 133 10.65 1.73 28.78
CA ASP A 133 10.39 1.51 30.20
C ASP A 133 10.33 2.90 30.83
N LEU A 134 9.11 3.34 31.16
CA LEU A 134 8.92 4.57 31.91
C LEU A 134 9.11 4.19 33.37
N GLU A 135 10.28 4.52 33.92
CA GLU A 135 10.51 4.51 35.37
C GLU A 135 9.47 5.45 36.01
N ASP A 136 8.72 4.90 36.97
CA ASP A 136 7.84 5.69 37.82
C ASP A 136 8.77 6.50 38.75
N GLU A 137 8.92 7.79 38.50
CA GLU A 137 9.42 8.73 39.51
C GLU A 137 8.32 8.93 40.57
N GLY A 138 8.04 7.87 41.32
CA GLY A 138 7.15 7.87 42.47
C GLY A 138 7.95 7.51 43.72
N GLU A 139 8.04 8.48 44.64
CA GLU A 139 8.59 8.39 46.00
C GLU A 139 10.08 8.72 46.17
N SER A 140 10.47 9.95 45.80
CA SER A 140 11.46 10.66 46.62
C SER A 140 10.80 11.14 47.92
N GLU A 141 11.20 10.47 48.99
CA GLU A 141 11.36 11.00 50.35
C GLU A 141 10.13 11.18 51.26
N ALA A 142 10.14 10.30 52.27
CA ALA A 142 9.54 10.36 53.61
C ALA A 142 9.66 11.69 54.35
#